data_AF-A0A6J1WMM5-F1
#
_entry.id   AF-A0A6J1WMM5-F1
#
_cell.length_a   1.000
_cell.length_b   1.000
_cell.length_c   1.000
_cell.angle_alpha   90.00
_cell.angle_beta   90.00
_cell.angle_gamma   90.00
#
_symmetry.space_group_name_H-M   'P 1'
#
loop_
_entity.id
_entity.type
_entity.pdbx_description
1 polymer ?
#
loop_
_entity_poly.entity_id
_entity_poly.type
_entity_poly.pdbx_seq_one_letter_code
_entity_poly.pdbx_strand_id
1 'polypeptide(L)' 'MTYYVTITPEMSDAVLQHLRDSFFADEPLNKAVGLCERGQPHAALERLCASTMADGLSVAAIENDTVLGVALNGIL' A
#
# COMPACT_ATOMS: atom_id res chain seq x y z
N MET A 1 -5.05 17.10 -11.25
CA MET A 1 -5.87 16.21 -12.12
C MET A 1 -5.56 14.81 -11.70
N THR A 2 -6.55 14.11 -11.14
CA THR A 2 -6.38 12.75 -10.68
C THR A 2 -6.52 11.76 -11.84
N TYR A 3 -5.68 10.75 -11.88
CA TYR A 3 -5.79 9.62 -12.80
C TYR A 3 -5.53 8.30 -12.10
N TYR A 4 -5.95 7.21 -12.72
CA TYR A 4 -5.76 5.85 -12.22
C TYR A 4 -4.74 5.11 -13.09
N VAL A 5 -3.88 4.33 -12.46
CA VAL A 5 -2.84 3.55 -13.14
C VAL A 5 -2.66 2.20 -12.45
N THR A 6 -2.39 1.15 -13.23
CA THR A 6 -1.94 -0.14 -12.68
C THR A 6 -0.59 0.06 -12.01
N ILE A 7 -0.46 -0.43 -10.79
CA ILE A 7 0.78 -0.32 -10.01
C ILE A 7 1.87 -1.17 -10.69
N THR A 8 3.01 -0.56 -10.96
CA THR A 8 4.20 -1.24 -11.47
C THR A 8 5.24 -1.43 -10.37
N PRO A 9 6.24 -2.32 -10.56
CA PRO A 9 7.28 -2.56 -9.55
C PRO A 9 8.01 -1.28 -9.11
N GLU A 10 8.21 -0.32 -10.01
CA GLU A 10 8.90 0.95 -9.73
C GLU A 10 8.11 1.86 -8.76
N MET A 11 6.80 1.62 -8.63
CA MET A 11 5.93 2.38 -7.71
C MET A 11 5.90 1.79 -6.30
N SER A 12 6.52 0.62 -6.07
CA SER A 12 6.38 -0.14 -4.82
C SER A 12 6.72 0.69 -3.58
N ASP A 13 7.82 1.44 -3.60
CA ASP A 13 8.25 2.24 -2.45
C ASP A 13 7.26 3.35 -2.11
N ALA A 14 6.73 4.04 -3.12
CA ALA A 14 5.74 5.10 -2.93
C ALA A 14 4.42 4.54 -2.37
N VAL A 15 3.99 3.37 -2.85
CA VAL A 15 2.79 2.69 -2.37
C VAL A 15 2.96 2.18 -0.95
N LEU A 16 4.10 1.53 -0.64
CA LEU A 16 4.39 1.06 0.71
C LEU A 16 4.47 2.23 1.69
N GLN A 17 5.09 3.34 1.30
CA GLN A 17 5.13 4.53 2.14
C GLN A 17 3.73 5.08 2.40
N HIS A 18 2.89 5.20 1.37
CA HIS A 18 1.49 5.61 1.53
C HIS A 18 0.74 4.70 2.53
N LEU A 19 0.93 3.38 2.46
CA LEU A 19 0.30 2.43 3.38
C LEU A 19 0.81 2.53 4.82
N ARG A 20 2.10 2.79 5.03
CA ARG A 20 2.67 3.05 6.37
C ARG A 20 2.03 4.30 7.00
N ASP A 21 1.85 5.33 6.20
CA ASP A 21 1.37 6.63 6.69
C ASP A 21 -0.15 6.67 6.92
N SER A 22 -0.91 5.89 6.15
CA SER A 22 -2.38 6.02 6.08
C SER A 22 -3.20 4.77 6.40
N PHE A 23 -2.62 3.56 6.37
CA PHE A 23 -3.40 2.32 6.46
C PHE A 23 -2.92 1.37 7.58
N PHE A 24 -1.64 1.00 7.62
CA PHE A 24 -1.19 -0.12 8.46
C PHE A 24 -1.54 0.02 9.93
N ALA A 25 -1.30 1.19 10.53
CA ALA A 25 -1.58 1.44 11.95
C ALA A 25 -3.07 1.73 12.25
N ASP A 26 -3.88 2.01 11.22
CA ASP A 26 -5.30 2.35 11.35
C ASP A 26 -6.24 1.20 10.98
N GLU A 27 -5.75 0.17 10.29
CA GLU A 27 -6.52 -1.03 10.00
C GLU A 27 -7.03 -1.66 11.32
N PRO A 28 -8.35 -1.98 11.43
CA PRO A 28 -8.97 -2.36 12.69
C PRO A 28 -8.26 -3.46 13.49
N LEU A 29 -7.80 -4.53 12.86
CA LEU A 29 -7.13 -5.63 13.54
C LEU A 29 -5.70 -5.25 13.92
N ASN A 30 -4.96 -4.61 13.01
CA ASN A 30 -3.61 -4.13 13.30
C ASN A 30 -3.61 -3.18 14.49
N LYS A 31 -4.56 -2.25 14.53
CA LYS A 31 -4.73 -1.28 15.62
C LYS A 31 -5.12 -1.96 16.93
N ALA A 32 -6.04 -2.91 16.89
CA ALA A 32 -6.53 -3.61 18.08
C ALA A 32 -5.42 -4.36 18.84
N VAL A 33 -4.41 -4.85 18.11
CA VAL A 33 -3.28 -5.60 18.70
C VAL A 33 -2.00 -4.77 18.82
N GLY A 34 -2.02 -3.49 18.43
CA GLY A 34 -0.82 -2.64 18.42
C GLY A 34 0.27 -3.17 17.49
N LEU A 35 -0.10 -3.70 16.32
CA LEU A 35 0.80 -4.42 15.43
C LEU A 35 1.95 -3.56 14.90
N CYS A 36 1.69 -2.28 14.62
CA CYS A 36 2.69 -1.34 14.13
C CYS A 36 2.31 0.10 14.49
N GLU A 37 3.31 1.00 14.42
CA GLU A 37 3.13 2.44 14.61
C GLU A 37 2.99 3.15 13.26
N ARG A 38 2.26 4.27 13.22
CA ARG A 38 2.07 5.04 11.99
C ARG A 38 3.41 5.49 11.41
N GLY A 39 3.59 5.32 10.11
CA GLY A 39 4.80 5.68 9.38
C GLY A 39 5.97 4.71 9.58
N GLN A 40 5.88 3.77 10.53
CA GLN A 40 6.92 2.77 10.74
C GLN A 40 6.74 1.58 9.80
N PRO A 41 7.84 0.97 9.33
CA PRO A 41 7.77 -0.23 8.51
C PRO A 41 7.34 -1.44 9.34
N HIS A 42 6.66 -2.40 8.70
CA HIS A 42 6.34 -3.69 9.30
C HIS A 42 6.58 -4.82 8.29
N ALA A 43 7.65 -5.58 8.49
CA ALA A 43 8.20 -6.48 7.48
C ALA A 43 7.20 -7.52 6.92
N ALA A 44 6.31 -8.06 7.75
CA ALA A 44 5.32 -9.03 7.27
C ALA A 44 4.21 -8.39 6.42
N LEU A 45 3.76 -7.18 6.79
CA LEU A 45 2.74 -6.44 6.03
C LEU A 45 3.31 -5.99 4.70
N GLU A 46 4.53 -5.46 4.69
CA GLU A 46 5.19 -5.00 3.47
C GLU A 46 5.48 -6.14 2.50
N ARG A 47 5.96 -7.29 2.99
CA ARG A 47 6.15 -8.48 2.14
C ARG A 47 4.85 -8.95 1.51
N LEU A 48 3.75 -8.97 2.28
CA LEU A 48 2.44 -9.32 1.76
C LEU A 48 2.02 -8.33 0.67
N CYS A 49 2.04 -7.03 0.95
CA CYS A 49 1.69 -6.00 -0.04
C CYS A 49 2.56 -6.06 -1.30
N ALA A 50 3.88 -6.25 -1.15
CA ALA A 50 4.80 -6.39 -2.28
C ALA A 50 4.47 -7.63 -3.13
N SER A 51 4.18 -8.77 -2.50
CA SER A 51 3.74 -9.97 -3.23
C SER A 51 2.42 -9.75 -3.96
N THR A 52 1.45 -9.09 -3.33
CA THR A 52 0.15 -8.77 -3.95
C THR A 52 0.30 -7.79 -5.13
N MET A 53 1.19 -6.80 -5.03
CA MET A 53 1.46 -5.90 -6.16
C MET A 53 2.10 -6.63 -7.35
N ALA A 54 2.91 -7.67 -7.08
CA ALA A 54 3.58 -8.45 -8.12
C ALA A 54 2.60 -9.24 -9.02
N ASP A 55 1.37 -9.48 -8.57
CA ASP A 55 0.32 -10.09 -9.40
C ASP A 55 -0.17 -9.17 -10.54
N GLY A 56 0.21 -7.90 -10.54
CA GLY A 56 -0.06 -6.97 -11.66
C GLY A 56 -1.51 -6.51 -11.79
N LEU A 57 -2.34 -6.73 -10.77
CA LEU A 57 -3.78 -6.38 -10.75
C LEU A 57 -4.10 -5.17 -9.86
N SER A 58 -3.10 -4.64 -9.16
CA SER A 58 -3.29 -3.55 -8.20
C SER A 58 -3.36 -2.20 -8.92
N VAL A 59 -4.17 -1.26 -8.41
CA VAL A 59 -4.42 0.05 -9.04
C VAL A 59 -4.16 1.17 -8.03
N ALA A 60 -3.52 2.25 -8.47
CA ALA A 60 -3.32 3.47 -7.69
C ALA A 60 -4.09 4.66 -8.29
N ALA A 61 -4.57 5.55 -7.42
CA ALA A 61 -5.02 6.88 -7.78
C ALA A 61 -3.87 7.88 -7.55
N ILE A 62 -3.50 8.65 -8.58
CA ILE A 62 -2.35 9.55 -8.58
C ILE A 62 -2.80 10.98 -8.87
N GLU A 63 -2.25 11.94 -8.14
CA GLU A 63 -2.31 13.37 -8.48
C GLU A 63 -0.95 14.03 -8.25
N ASN A 64 -0.42 14.74 -9.26
CA ASN A 64 0.88 15.44 -9.18
C ASN A 64 2.00 14.53 -8.61
N ASP A 65 2.16 13.33 -9.19
CA ASP A 65 3.12 12.30 -8.78
C ASP A 65 2.94 11.76 -7.33
N THR A 66 1.84 12.10 -6.66
CA THR A 66 1.52 11.66 -5.30
C THR A 66 0.47 10.55 -5.32
N VAL A 67 0.73 9.47 -4.58
CA VAL A 67 -0.25 8.39 -4.35
C VAL A 67 -1.32 8.87 -3.38
N LEU A 68 -2.55 9.01 -3.86
CA LEU A 68 -3.71 9.40 -3.05
C LEU A 68 -4.42 8.20 -2.42
N GLY A 69 -4.34 7.04 -3.07
CA GLY A 69 -4.98 5.81 -2.62
C GLY A 69 -4.62 4.64 -3.52
N VAL A 70 -4.76 3.43 -2.98
CA VAL A 70 -4.45 2.18 -3.69
C VAL A 70 -5.50 1.11 -3.43
N ALA A 71 -5.71 0.26 -4.42
CA ALA A 71 -6.41 -1.01 -4.31
C ALA A 71 -5.41 -2.13 -4.61
N LEU A 72 -4.96 -2.82 -3.56
CA LEU A 72 -4.08 -3.98 -3.68
C LEU A 72 -4.91 -5.23 -3.94
N ASN A 73 -4.75 -5.83 -5.12
CA ASN A 73 -5.48 -7.00 -5.58
C ASN A 73 -4.50 -8.13 -5.90
N GLY A 74 -4.73 -9.31 -5.34
CA GLY A 74 -3.90 -10.49 -5.57
C GLY A 74 -4.70 -11.71 -6.04
N ILE A 75 -3.99 -12.72 -6.51
CA ILE A 75 -4.54 -14.00 -6.95
C ILE A 75 -4.20 -15.09 -5.91
N LEU A 76 -5.17 -15.94 -5.59
CA LEU A 76 -5.03 -17.06 -4.64
C LEU A 76 -4.81 -18.40 -5.36
#